data_AF-A0A9Q1QNK6-F1
#
_entry.id   AF-A0A9Q1QNK6-F1
#
_cell.length_a   1.000
_cell.length_b   1.000
_cell.length_c   1.000
_cell.angle_alpha   90.00
_cell.angle_beta   90.00
_cell.angle_gamma   90.00
#
_symmetry.space_group_name_H-M   'P 1'
#
loop_
_entity.id
_entity.type
_entity.pdbx_description
1 polymer ?
#
loop_
_entity_poly.entity_id
_entity_poly.type
_entity_poly.pdbx_seq_one_letter_code
_entity_poly.pdbx_strand_id
1 'polypeptide(L)'
;MSSFASFSATALTPIPVTLESRGRAPFPSHLRFNPVVPINKRIKRYQVKCSYAGTSLKNDSRSATIDVTADVKSEKLVVLGGSGFVGSAICKAAVSKGIEVTSLSRSGRPRVSESWVDQVSWIPGDVFYANWDEILVGANAVASTLGGFGNEEQMMRINGEANIVAVNAAKERGVPKFILITVHDYNLPSFLLQSAYFTGKRKAESEVLSLYPNSGVVLRPAFIYGRRRVDGFEIPLDLIGEPWEKILRATESFTRPLNALPASDLVLVPPVSVNDLALAVVNAVRDDDMFGIFTVDQIKQAAANVKV
;
A
#
# COMPACT_ATOMS: atom_id res chain seq x y z
N MET A 1 -43.05 41.10 47.92
CA MET A 1 -41.87 40.40 47.37
C MET A 1 -41.78 40.79 45.89
N SER A 2 -41.35 42.00 45.52
CA SER A 2 -39.96 42.44 45.28
C SER A 2 -39.16 41.44 44.42
N SER A 3 -38.49 41.76 43.32
CA SER A 3 -38.26 43.00 42.57
C SER A 3 -37.56 42.63 41.23
N PHE A 4 -37.63 43.56 40.29
CA PHE A 4 -36.95 43.72 38.99
C PHE A 4 -35.55 43.09 38.80
N ALA A 5 -35.30 42.65 37.56
CA ALA A 5 -34.09 43.03 36.80
C ALA A 5 -34.32 42.88 35.28
N SER A 6 -34.64 44.02 34.66
CA SER A 6 -34.45 44.36 33.24
C SER A 6 -32.99 44.76 32.99
N PHE A 7 -32.43 44.53 31.78
CA PHE A 7 -31.50 45.40 31.01
C PHE A 7 -31.01 44.57 29.78
N SER A 8 -31.56 44.82 28.60
CA SER A 8 -31.06 45.69 27.50
C SER A 8 -29.91 45.12 26.66
N ALA A 9 -30.24 44.91 25.39
CA ALA A 9 -29.32 44.75 24.28
C ALA A 9 -28.50 46.01 24.06
N THR A 10 -27.24 45.86 23.63
CA THR A 10 -26.51 46.95 22.97
C THR A 10 -25.60 46.36 21.90
N ALA A 11 -25.96 46.63 20.66
CA ALA A 11 -25.10 46.50 19.50
C ALA A 11 -24.01 47.58 19.56
N LEU A 12 -22.77 47.24 19.21
CA LEU A 12 -21.77 48.22 18.83
C LEU A 12 -21.10 47.76 17.52
N THR A 13 -21.39 48.57 16.50
CA THR A 13 -20.83 48.59 15.15
C THR A 13 -19.41 49.19 15.14
N PRO A 14 -18.70 49.07 14.01
CA PRO A 14 -17.25 49.21 13.91
C PRO A 14 -16.84 50.62 13.48
N ILE A 15 -15.71 51.15 13.97
CA ILE A 15 -15.10 52.35 13.39
C ILE A 15 -13.56 52.39 13.63
N PRO A 16 -12.78 53.28 12.97
CA PRO A 16 -11.88 52.96 11.86
C PRO A 16 -10.43 53.43 12.15
N VAL A 17 -9.57 53.54 11.11
CA VAL A 17 -8.67 54.70 10.82
C VAL A 17 -7.44 54.26 9.99
N THR A 18 -7.53 54.58 8.69
CA THR A 18 -6.55 55.15 7.73
C THR A 18 -5.07 54.74 7.77
N LEU A 19 -4.43 54.27 6.67
CA LEU A 19 -4.17 54.86 5.33
C LEU A 19 -3.03 55.90 5.30
N GLU A 20 -1.85 55.45 4.86
CA GLU A 20 -0.91 56.17 3.97
C GLU A 20 -0.27 55.10 3.06
N SER A 21 -0.55 55.00 1.75
CA SER A 21 -0.31 55.87 0.60
C SER A 21 1.15 55.87 0.10
N ARG A 22 1.28 55.79 -1.25
CA ARG A 22 2.48 55.80 -2.13
C ARG A 22 3.00 54.40 -2.49
N GLY A 23 3.07 53.97 -3.74
CA GLY A 23 2.90 54.66 -5.02
C GLY A 23 2.83 53.66 -6.18
N ARG A 24 2.30 54.16 -7.29
CA ARG A 24 1.93 53.49 -8.54
C ARG A 24 3.17 53.27 -9.43
N ALA A 25 3.27 52.09 -10.06
CA ALA A 25 3.77 51.72 -11.42
C ALA A 25 5.03 52.43 -12.02
N PRO A 26 5.85 51.80 -12.92
CA PRO A 26 5.42 50.86 -13.97
C PRO A 26 6.35 49.68 -14.30
N PHE A 27 5.85 48.81 -15.18
CA PHE A 27 6.59 47.81 -15.96
C PHE A 27 7.92 48.34 -16.54
N PRO A 28 8.89 47.43 -16.72
CA PRO A 28 9.60 47.39 -17.98
C PRO A 28 9.59 45.99 -18.61
N SER A 29 9.34 46.02 -19.92
CA SER A 29 9.47 44.95 -20.87
C SER A 29 10.94 44.69 -21.24
N HIS A 30 11.20 43.46 -21.71
CA HIS A 30 12.36 43.01 -22.50
C HIS A 30 13.75 42.88 -21.85
N LEU A 31 14.13 41.63 -21.53
CA LEU A 31 15.46 41.03 -21.77
C LEU A 31 15.23 39.50 -21.94
N ARG A 32 15.08 38.91 -23.13
CA ARG A 32 16.10 38.38 -24.07
C ARG A 32 17.28 37.60 -23.44
N PHE A 33 17.25 36.28 -23.73
CA PHE A 33 18.32 35.28 -23.87
C PHE A 33 19.05 34.72 -22.63
N ASN A 34 18.85 33.42 -22.34
CA ASN A 34 19.68 32.35 -22.92
C ASN A 34 19.06 30.94 -22.72
N PRO A 35 19.12 30.04 -23.73
CA PRO A 35 18.65 28.67 -23.60
C PRO A 35 19.65 27.80 -22.82
N VAL A 36 19.09 26.88 -22.03
CA VAL A 36 19.79 25.84 -21.28
C VAL A 36 20.55 24.93 -22.24
N VAL A 37 21.85 24.78 -21.97
CA VAL A 37 22.80 23.90 -22.66
C VAL A 37 22.33 22.43 -22.56
N PRO A 38 22.19 21.69 -23.67
CA PRO A 38 21.98 20.25 -23.57
C PRO A 38 23.32 19.57 -23.23
N ILE A 39 23.30 18.80 -22.14
CA ILE A 39 24.42 17.95 -21.69
C ILE A 39 24.68 16.89 -22.78
N ASN A 40 25.80 17.05 -23.47
CA ASN A 40 26.26 16.15 -24.51
C ASN A 40 26.84 14.87 -23.87
N LYS A 41 25.99 13.88 -23.55
CA LYS A 41 26.46 12.55 -23.13
C LYS A 41 27.07 11.84 -24.35
N ARG A 42 28.39 11.99 -24.52
CA ARG A 42 29.21 11.17 -25.44
C ARG A 42 29.13 9.70 -25.02
N ILE A 43 28.23 8.95 -25.64
CA ILE A 43 28.22 7.50 -25.58
C ILE A 43 29.37 7.01 -26.47
N LYS A 44 30.40 6.41 -25.86
CA LYS A 44 31.48 5.74 -26.58
C LYS A 44 30.90 4.53 -27.32
N ARG A 45 30.80 4.62 -28.64
CA ARG A 45 30.52 3.48 -29.52
C ARG A 45 31.72 2.55 -29.51
N TYR A 46 31.60 1.41 -28.86
CA TYR A 46 32.48 0.28 -29.10
C TYR A 46 32.03 -0.40 -30.40
N GLN A 47 32.77 -0.18 -31.49
CA GLN A 47 32.60 -0.96 -32.71
C GLN A 47 33.31 -2.30 -32.55
N VAL A 48 32.54 -3.37 -32.40
CA VAL A 48 33.05 -4.74 -32.57
C VAL A 48 33.07 -5.03 -34.07
N LYS A 49 34.27 -5.25 -34.62
CA LYS A 49 34.47 -5.55 -36.04
C LYS A 49 34.55 -7.07 -36.21
N CYS A 50 33.42 -7.72 -36.49
CA CYS A 50 33.40 -9.11 -36.93
C CYS A 50 33.59 -9.17 -38.45
N SER A 51 34.66 -9.82 -38.91
CA SER A 51 34.89 -10.14 -40.32
C SER A 51 34.24 -11.49 -40.61
N TYR A 52 33.21 -11.49 -41.45
CA TYR A 52 32.70 -12.71 -42.09
C TYR A 52 32.99 -12.64 -43.59
N ALA A 53 33.54 -13.73 -44.12
CA ALA A 53 33.80 -13.91 -45.55
C ALA A 53 32.46 -13.89 -46.31
N GLY A 54 32.39 -13.07 -47.35
CA GLY A 54 31.16 -12.70 -48.02
C GLY A 54 30.64 -13.73 -49.03
N THR A 55 29.34 -13.66 -49.24
CA THR A 55 28.69 -14.04 -50.50
C THR A 55 27.90 -12.83 -50.99
N SER A 56 28.17 -12.40 -52.22
CA SER A 56 27.59 -11.21 -52.84
C SER A 56 26.09 -11.37 -53.07
N LEU A 57 25.28 -10.60 -52.34
CA LEU A 57 23.91 -10.26 -52.73
C LEU A 57 23.75 -8.75 -52.66
N LYS A 58 23.36 -8.15 -53.78
CA LYS A 58 22.95 -6.74 -53.86
C LYS A 58 21.71 -6.56 -52.99
N ASN A 59 21.84 -5.89 -51.86
CA ASN A 59 20.71 -5.47 -51.03
C ASN A 59 20.70 -3.95 -50.96
N ASP A 60 19.77 -3.33 -51.70
CA ASP A 60 19.33 -1.95 -51.45
C ASP A 60 18.54 -1.94 -50.14
N SER A 61 19.26 -1.93 -49.01
CA SER A 61 18.66 -1.89 -47.68
C SER A 61 18.99 -0.56 -47.03
N ARG A 62 18.17 0.46 -47.33
CA ARG A 62 17.96 1.59 -46.41
C ARG A 62 17.24 1.05 -45.17
N SER A 63 17.99 0.46 -44.25
CA SER A 63 17.47 0.08 -42.94
C SER A 63 17.24 1.36 -42.15
N ALA A 64 15.99 1.84 -42.15
CA ALA A 64 15.56 2.83 -41.18
C ALA A 64 15.70 2.21 -39.79
N THR A 65 16.41 2.88 -38.89
CA THR A 65 16.43 2.54 -37.48
C THR A 65 15.01 2.61 -36.93
N ILE A 66 14.43 1.47 -36.57
CA ILE A 66 13.16 1.41 -35.85
C ILE A 66 13.45 1.92 -34.44
N ASP A 67 13.02 3.14 -34.14
CA ASP A 67 13.02 3.68 -32.79
C ASP A 67 11.89 2.99 -32.02
N VAL A 68 12.20 1.84 -31.42
CA VAL A 68 11.29 1.15 -30.51
C VAL A 68 11.24 1.97 -29.22
N THR A 69 10.39 2.99 -29.20
CA THR A 69 9.94 3.60 -27.94
C THR A 69 9.03 2.58 -27.27
N ALA A 70 9.62 1.72 -26.43
CA ALA A 70 8.84 0.91 -25.51
C ALA A 70 8.05 1.90 -24.63
N ASP A 71 6.73 1.92 -24.79
CA ASP A 71 5.84 2.61 -23.87
C ASP A 71 5.91 1.83 -22.54
N VAL A 72 6.88 2.20 -21.70
CA VAL A 72 7.05 1.59 -20.39
C VAL A 72 5.88 2.07 -19.55
N LYS A 73 4.79 1.31 -19.58
CA LYS A 73 3.63 1.52 -18.72
C LYS A 73 4.12 1.44 -17.28
N SER A 74 4.21 2.60 -16.61
CA SER A 74 4.67 2.68 -15.23
C SER A 74 3.65 2.00 -14.33
N GLU A 75 4.05 0.93 -13.66
CA GLU A 75 3.23 0.23 -12.68
C GLU A 75 2.99 1.15 -11.47
N LYS A 76 1.72 1.39 -11.12
CA LYS A 76 1.32 2.19 -9.96
C LYS A 76 0.49 1.38 -8.97
N LEU A 77 0.97 1.34 -7.73
CA LEU A 77 0.36 0.65 -6.61
C LEU A 77 -0.12 1.64 -5.54
N VAL A 78 -1.37 1.50 -5.12
CA VAL A 78 -1.91 2.21 -3.95
C VAL A 78 -1.92 1.27 -2.75
N VAL A 79 -1.27 1.65 -1.64
CA VAL A 79 -1.20 0.85 -0.41
C VAL A 79 -2.00 1.51 0.71
N LEU A 80 -3.09 0.87 1.10
CA LEU A 80 -3.91 1.29 2.25
C LEU A 80 -3.30 0.71 3.53
N GLY A 81 -2.96 1.59 4.47
CA GLY A 81 -2.21 1.22 5.67
C GLY A 81 -0.70 1.14 5.46
N GLY A 82 -0.15 1.80 4.42
CA GLY A 82 1.28 1.71 4.06
C GLY A 82 2.29 2.18 5.12
N SER A 83 1.86 2.91 6.14
CA SER A 83 2.74 3.28 7.28
C SER A 83 2.78 2.22 8.39
N GLY A 84 1.95 1.19 8.29
CA GLY A 84 1.90 0.04 9.19
C GLY A 84 3.04 -0.95 8.95
N PHE A 85 3.04 -2.05 9.71
CA PHE A 85 4.08 -3.08 9.61
C PHE A 85 4.15 -3.74 8.23
N VAL A 86 3.05 -4.37 7.80
CA VAL A 86 2.97 -5.04 6.49
C VAL A 86 3.00 -4.01 5.36
N GLY A 87 2.25 -2.92 5.51
CA GLY A 87 2.16 -1.87 4.50
C GLY A 87 3.51 -1.24 4.14
N SER A 88 4.36 -0.95 5.14
CA SER A 88 5.66 -0.33 4.89
C SER A 88 6.64 -1.28 4.19
N ALA A 89 6.57 -2.58 4.50
CA ALA A 89 7.34 -3.60 3.79
C ALA A 89 6.89 -3.72 2.32
N ILE A 90 5.58 -3.66 2.04
CA ILE A 90 5.04 -3.63 0.68
C ILE A 90 5.53 -2.39 -0.06
N CYS A 91 5.41 -1.20 0.52
CA CYS A 91 5.88 0.04 -0.09
C CYS A 91 7.38 -0.04 -0.44
N LYS A 92 8.20 -0.52 0.50
CA LYS A 92 9.65 -0.70 0.30
C LYS A 92 9.96 -1.70 -0.83
N ALA A 93 9.27 -2.84 -0.86
CA ALA A 93 9.45 -3.86 -1.88
C ALA A 93 9.03 -3.35 -3.27
N ALA A 94 7.88 -2.69 -3.37
CA ALA A 94 7.36 -2.13 -4.62
C ALA A 94 8.30 -1.06 -5.20
N VAL A 95 8.76 -0.11 -4.37
CA VAL A 95 9.76 0.90 -4.77
C VAL A 95 11.05 0.24 -5.27
N SER A 96 11.54 -0.79 -4.58
CA SER A 96 12.76 -1.51 -4.99
C SER A 96 12.65 -2.20 -6.36
N LYS A 97 11.42 -2.43 -6.81
CA LYS A 97 11.11 -3.02 -8.12
C LYS A 97 10.70 -1.99 -9.16
N GLY A 98 10.75 -0.69 -8.84
CA GLY A 98 10.44 0.39 -9.78
C GLY A 98 8.94 0.66 -9.96
N ILE A 99 8.11 0.18 -9.02
CA ILE A 99 6.67 0.45 -8.99
C ILE A 99 6.47 1.81 -8.32
N GLU A 100 5.67 2.69 -8.93
CA GLU A 100 5.24 3.95 -8.31
C GLU A 100 4.28 3.62 -7.16
N VAL A 101 4.54 4.17 -5.97
CA VAL A 101 3.72 3.86 -4.78
C VAL A 101 3.06 5.11 -4.25
N THR A 102 1.75 5.04 -4.09
CA THR A 102 0.98 5.97 -3.27
C THR A 102 0.48 5.24 -2.02
N SER A 103 0.66 5.82 -0.84
CA SER A 103 0.18 5.25 0.41
C SER A 103 -0.85 6.15 1.06
N LEU A 104 -2.00 5.56 1.40
CA LEU A 104 -2.99 6.16 2.27
C LEU A 104 -2.88 5.56 3.68
N SER A 105 -2.69 6.40 4.70
CA SER A 105 -2.80 5.98 6.09
C SER A 105 -3.11 7.16 7.00
N ARG A 106 -3.70 6.91 8.17
CA ARG A 106 -4.06 7.98 9.12
C ARG A 106 -2.88 8.85 9.53
N SER A 107 -1.70 8.26 9.70
CA SER A 107 -0.48 8.98 10.10
C SER A 107 0.26 9.63 8.93
N GLY A 108 -0.07 9.29 7.68
CA GLY A 108 0.75 9.67 6.52
C GLY A 108 2.17 9.13 6.63
N ARG A 109 3.16 9.92 6.20
CA ARG A 109 4.56 9.52 6.09
C ARG A 109 5.15 8.96 7.39
N PRO A 110 5.80 7.78 7.38
CA PRO A 110 6.46 7.23 8.57
C PRO A 110 7.72 8.02 8.94
N ARG A 111 8.09 8.03 10.23
CA ARG A 111 9.24 8.78 10.77
C ARG A 111 10.61 8.13 10.49
N VAL A 112 10.68 7.15 9.59
CA VAL A 112 11.93 6.49 9.22
C VAL A 112 12.69 7.30 8.17
N SER A 113 14.00 7.41 8.34
CA SER A 113 14.90 8.09 7.39
C SER A 113 15.57 7.07 6.48
N GLU A 114 14.83 6.55 5.50
CA GLU A 114 15.35 5.64 4.47
C GLU A 114 14.99 6.16 3.07
N SER A 115 15.86 5.96 2.08
CA SER A 115 15.72 6.54 0.73
C SER A 115 14.50 6.08 -0.06
N TRP A 116 13.93 4.91 0.28
CA TRP A 116 12.69 4.45 -0.35
C TRP A 116 11.47 5.26 0.13
N VAL A 117 11.53 5.86 1.32
CA VAL A 117 10.42 6.62 1.90
C VAL A 117 10.18 7.90 1.09
N ASP A 118 11.26 8.51 0.56
CA ASP A 118 11.22 9.66 -0.33
C ASP A 118 10.58 9.36 -1.71
N GLN A 119 10.52 8.09 -2.09
CA GLN A 119 9.97 7.63 -3.38
C GLN A 119 8.48 7.26 -3.29
N VAL A 120 7.89 7.29 -2.10
CA VAL A 120 6.47 7.01 -1.88
C VAL A 120 5.71 8.31 -1.73
N SER A 121 4.59 8.45 -2.44
CA SER A 121 3.63 9.54 -2.20
C SER A 121 2.78 9.21 -0.98
N TRP A 122 2.93 9.97 0.10
CA TRP A 122 2.25 9.72 1.37
C TRP A 122 1.05 10.65 1.54
N ILE A 123 -0.15 10.07 1.59
CA ILE A 123 -1.40 10.79 1.78
C ILE A 123 -1.90 10.49 3.20
N PRO A 124 -1.88 11.48 4.12
CA PRO A 124 -2.53 11.34 5.41
C PRO A 124 -4.04 11.36 5.23
N GLY A 125 -4.74 10.36 5.75
CA GLY A 125 -6.20 10.31 5.64
C GLY A 125 -6.83 9.07 6.24
N ASP A 126 -8.15 9.15 6.43
CA ASP A 126 -9.00 8.03 6.82
C ASP A 126 -9.69 7.47 5.56
N VAL A 127 -9.70 6.15 5.42
CA VAL A 127 -10.34 5.44 4.31
C VAL A 127 -11.83 5.78 4.16
N PHE A 128 -12.53 6.06 5.27
CA PHE A 128 -13.95 6.41 5.22
C PHE A 128 -14.20 7.80 4.60
N TYR A 129 -13.18 8.67 4.54
CA TYR A 129 -13.31 10.07 4.12
C TYR A 129 -12.26 10.45 3.07
N ALA A 130 -11.62 9.47 2.44
CA ALA A 130 -10.51 9.68 1.54
C ALA A 130 -10.98 10.29 0.21
N ASN A 131 -10.16 11.18 -0.37
CA ASN A 131 -10.38 11.65 -1.74
C ASN A 131 -9.92 10.58 -2.75
N TRP A 132 -10.80 9.62 -3.02
CA TRP A 132 -10.49 8.45 -3.84
C TRP A 132 -10.11 8.79 -5.28
N ASP A 133 -10.62 9.88 -5.85
CA ASP A 133 -10.28 10.32 -7.22
C ASP A 133 -8.82 10.72 -7.35
N GLU A 134 -8.29 11.41 -6.34
CA GLU A 134 -6.89 11.79 -6.28
C GLU A 134 -5.99 10.59 -5.96
N ILE A 135 -6.42 9.73 -5.05
CA ILE A 135 -5.60 8.61 -4.56
C ILE A 135 -5.47 7.51 -5.63
N LEU A 136 -6.54 7.21 -6.35
CA LEU A 136 -6.60 6.07 -7.28
C LEU A 136 -6.27 6.44 -8.73
N VAL A 137 -5.93 7.70 -9.01
CA VAL A 137 -5.62 8.15 -10.37
C VAL A 137 -4.47 7.34 -10.98
N GLY A 138 -4.77 6.63 -12.06
CA GLY A 138 -3.80 5.80 -12.79
C GLY A 138 -3.33 4.56 -12.03
N ALA A 139 -3.96 4.18 -10.91
CA ALA A 139 -3.58 3.00 -10.15
C ALA A 139 -3.84 1.71 -10.95
N ASN A 140 -2.84 0.84 -11.03
CA ASN A 140 -2.99 -0.50 -11.62
C ASN A 140 -3.50 -1.51 -10.58
N ALA A 141 -3.11 -1.32 -9.32
CA ALA A 141 -3.54 -2.16 -8.22
C ALA A 141 -3.73 -1.36 -6.93
N VAL A 142 -4.63 -1.85 -6.07
CA VAL A 142 -4.74 -1.44 -4.66
C VAL A 142 -4.36 -2.62 -3.78
N ALA A 143 -3.46 -2.41 -2.81
CA ALA A 143 -3.18 -3.37 -1.74
C ALA A 143 -3.71 -2.86 -0.40
N SER A 144 -4.65 -3.59 0.20
CA SER A 144 -5.18 -3.26 1.52
C SER A 144 -4.53 -4.07 2.64
N THR A 145 -3.81 -3.35 3.50
CA THR A 145 -3.26 -3.88 4.77
C THR A 145 -4.06 -3.42 5.98
N LEU A 146 -5.30 -2.96 5.77
CA LEU A 146 -6.15 -2.48 6.84
C LEU A 146 -6.52 -3.63 7.78
N GLY A 147 -6.20 -3.42 9.04
CA GLY A 147 -6.55 -4.31 10.11
C GLY A 147 -6.29 -3.67 11.46
N GLY A 148 -7.09 -4.06 12.44
CA GLY A 148 -6.99 -3.53 13.79
C GLY A 148 -7.65 -4.45 14.79
N PHE A 149 -7.15 -4.37 16.02
CA PHE A 149 -7.70 -5.05 17.18
C PHE A 149 -8.32 -3.99 18.10
N GLY A 150 -9.36 -4.36 18.85
CA GLY A 150 -10.09 -3.44 19.70
C GLY A 150 -11.37 -4.08 20.21
N ASN A 151 -12.38 -3.25 20.46
CA ASN A 151 -13.72 -3.75 20.74
C ASN A 151 -14.37 -4.35 19.48
N GLU A 152 -15.50 -5.04 19.65
CA GLU A 152 -16.18 -5.75 18.57
C GLU A 152 -16.55 -4.84 17.40
N GLU A 153 -17.11 -3.67 17.71
CA GLU A 153 -17.51 -2.65 16.72
C GLU A 153 -16.31 -2.12 15.93
N GLN A 154 -15.23 -1.78 16.62
CA GLN A 154 -13.98 -1.33 16.00
C GLN A 154 -13.41 -2.39 15.07
N MET A 155 -13.41 -3.66 15.51
CA MET A 155 -12.93 -4.76 14.69
C MET A 155 -13.80 -4.98 13.45
N MET A 156 -15.13 -4.94 13.57
CA MET A 156 -16.04 -5.03 12.42
C MET A 156 -15.82 -3.86 11.45
N ARG A 157 -15.71 -2.64 11.98
CA ARG A 157 -15.52 -1.42 11.20
C ARG A 157 -14.21 -1.45 10.43
N ILE A 158 -13.08 -1.72 11.08
CA ILE A 158 -11.76 -1.65 10.42
C ILE A 158 -11.45 -2.88 9.57
N ASN A 159 -11.80 -4.09 10.01
CA ASN A 159 -11.45 -5.31 9.29
C ASN A 159 -12.46 -5.65 8.18
N GLY A 160 -13.72 -5.20 8.31
CA GLY A 160 -14.78 -5.38 7.32
C GLY A 160 -15.08 -4.10 6.55
N GLU A 161 -15.80 -3.16 7.18
CA GLU A 161 -16.38 -1.99 6.49
C GLU A 161 -15.34 -1.14 5.76
N ALA A 162 -14.22 -0.83 6.39
CA ALA A 162 -13.15 -0.04 5.77
C ALA A 162 -12.58 -0.71 4.51
N ASN A 163 -12.40 -2.03 4.54
CA ASN A 163 -11.96 -2.79 3.37
C ASN A 163 -13.03 -2.80 2.29
N ILE A 164 -14.30 -2.98 2.62
CA ILE A 164 -15.41 -2.96 1.66
C ILE A 164 -15.51 -1.59 0.97
N VAL A 165 -15.38 -0.49 1.73
CA VAL A 165 -15.35 0.88 1.17
C VAL A 165 -14.20 1.02 0.18
N ALA A 166 -13.01 0.53 0.52
CA ALA A 166 -11.85 0.58 -0.35
C ALA A 166 -12.03 -0.24 -1.64
N VAL A 167 -12.58 -1.45 -1.54
CA VAL A 167 -12.83 -2.31 -2.72
C VAL A 167 -13.83 -1.66 -3.66
N ASN A 168 -14.94 -1.13 -3.12
CA ASN A 168 -15.94 -0.42 -3.91
C ASN A 168 -15.37 0.82 -4.59
N ALA A 169 -14.65 1.66 -3.84
CA ALA A 169 -14.04 2.87 -4.39
C ALA A 169 -13.03 2.57 -5.52
N ALA A 170 -12.24 1.50 -5.37
CA ALA A 170 -11.32 1.02 -6.39
C ALA A 170 -12.06 0.51 -7.64
N LYS A 171 -13.15 -0.24 -7.44
CA LYS A 171 -13.93 -0.81 -8.54
C LYS A 171 -14.64 0.25 -9.36
N GLU A 172 -15.29 1.20 -8.68
CA GLU A 172 -15.99 2.33 -9.30
C GLU A 172 -15.08 3.19 -10.18
N ARG A 173 -13.80 3.28 -9.83
CA ARG A 173 -12.78 4.04 -10.57
C ARG A 173 -12.01 3.21 -11.58
N GLY A 174 -12.41 1.95 -11.78
CA GLY A 174 -11.84 1.08 -12.80
C GLY A 174 -10.41 0.62 -12.50
N VAL A 175 -10.00 0.60 -11.22
CA VAL A 175 -8.70 0.01 -10.86
C VAL A 175 -8.72 -1.47 -11.22
N PRO A 176 -7.78 -2.00 -12.04
CA PRO A 176 -7.85 -3.36 -12.58
C PRO A 176 -7.75 -4.48 -11.53
N LYS A 177 -6.97 -4.27 -10.47
CA LYS A 177 -6.59 -5.32 -9.51
C LYS A 177 -6.74 -4.84 -8.07
N PHE A 178 -7.26 -5.71 -7.21
CA PHE A 178 -7.36 -5.46 -5.77
C PHE A 178 -6.74 -6.62 -4.99
N ILE A 179 -5.81 -6.30 -4.09
CA ILE A 179 -5.06 -7.24 -3.28
C ILE A 179 -5.41 -7.02 -1.82
N LEU A 180 -6.00 -8.02 -1.18
CA LEU A 180 -6.43 -7.96 0.22
C LEU A 180 -5.57 -8.88 1.09
N ILE A 181 -5.00 -8.33 2.15
CA ILE A 181 -4.27 -9.09 3.16
C ILE A 181 -5.23 -9.45 4.30
N THR A 182 -5.51 -10.75 4.44
CA THR A 182 -6.37 -11.28 5.50
C THR A 182 -5.58 -12.21 6.42
N VAL A 183 -6.21 -13.27 6.92
CA VAL A 183 -5.63 -14.22 7.87
C VAL A 183 -6.11 -15.62 7.54
N HIS A 184 -5.20 -16.58 7.66
CA HIS A 184 -5.50 -17.99 7.53
C HIS A 184 -6.37 -18.51 8.70
N ASP A 185 -7.33 -19.37 8.38
CA ASP A 185 -8.36 -19.91 9.29
C ASP A 185 -8.19 -21.39 9.69
N TYR A 186 -7.14 -22.10 9.23
CA TYR A 186 -7.00 -23.52 9.56
C TYR A 186 -6.79 -23.72 11.06
N ASN A 187 -7.52 -24.69 11.61
CA ASN A 187 -7.41 -25.19 12.98
C ASN A 187 -7.76 -24.20 14.10
N LEU A 188 -8.39 -23.06 13.79
CA LEU A 188 -8.91 -22.19 14.84
C LEU A 188 -10.26 -22.71 15.36
N PRO A 189 -10.46 -22.74 16.69
CA PRO A 189 -11.76 -23.03 17.28
C PRO A 189 -12.87 -22.15 16.72
N SER A 190 -14.08 -22.70 16.59
CA SER A 190 -15.26 -22.01 16.06
C SER A 190 -15.55 -20.67 16.76
N PHE A 191 -15.30 -20.58 18.07
CA PHE A 191 -15.48 -19.33 18.83
C PHE A 191 -14.53 -18.20 18.41
N LEU A 192 -13.31 -18.50 17.96
CA LEU A 192 -12.38 -17.49 17.43
C LEU A 192 -12.79 -17.07 16.02
N LEU A 193 -13.22 -18.03 15.20
CA LEU A 193 -13.72 -17.77 13.85
C LEU A 193 -15.00 -16.93 13.86
N GLN A 194 -15.81 -17.03 14.92
CA GLN A 194 -17.01 -16.22 15.14
C GLN A 194 -16.71 -14.81 15.68
N SER A 195 -15.47 -14.48 16.03
CA SER A 195 -15.14 -13.12 16.46
C SER A 195 -15.35 -12.11 15.33
N ALA A 196 -15.68 -10.86 15.71
CA ALA A 196 -15.81 -9.74 14.79
C ALA A 196 -14.56 -9.51 13.90
N TYR A 197 -13.38 -9.88 14.39
CA TYR A 197 -12.15 -9.81 13.61
C TYR A 197 -12.23 -10.69 12.35
N PHE A 198 -12.49 -11.98 12.53
CA PHE A 198 -12.55 -12.93 11.41
C PHE A 198 -13.80 -12.70 10.56
N THR A 199 -14.94 -12.39 11.18
CA THR A 199 -16.17 -12.09 10.45
C THR A 199 -15.99 -10.86 9.55
N GLY A 200 -15.38 -9.78 10.05
CA GLY A 200 -15.05 -8.60 9.26
C GLY A 200 -14.12 -8.93 8.08
N LYS A 201 -13.01 -9.65 8.34
CA LYS A 201 -12.09 -10.08 7.28
C LYS A 201 -12.80 -10.93 6.21
N ARG A 202 -13.65 -11.88 6.59
CA ARG A 202 -14.38 -12.74 5.64
C ARG A 202 -15.38 -11.98 4.78
N LYS A 203 -16.06 -10.97 5.34
CA LYS A 203 -16.91 -10.06 4.56
C LYS A 203 -16.10 -9.32 3.50
N ALA A 204 -14.94 -8.79 3.86
CA ALA A 204 -14.06 -8.12 2.91
C ALA A 204 -13.52 -9.07 1.81
N GLU A 205 -13.19 -10.32 2.15
CA GLU A 205 -12.79 -11.33 1.16
C GLU A 205 -13.89 -11.60 0.14
N SER A 206 -15.12 -11.79 0.62
CA SER A 206 -16.28 -12.03 -0.25
C SER A 206 -16.50 -10.87 -1.21
N GLU A 207 -16.33 -9.63 -0.74
CA GLU A 207 -16.46 -8.43 -1.57
C GLU A 207 -15.43 -8.37 -2.68
N VAL A 208 -14.15 -8.63 -2.35
CA VAL A 208 -13.06 -8.68 -3.34
C VAL A 208 -13.34 -9.74 -4.40
N LEU A 209 -13.68 -10.95 -3.99
CA LEU A 209 -13.93 -12.05 -4.93
C LEU A 209 -15.18 -11.82 -5.79
N SER A 210 -16.16 -11.07 -5.29
CA SER A 210 -17.36 -10.71 -6.06
C SER A 210 -17.08 -9.62 -7.10
N LEU A 211 -16.39 -8.54 -6.73
CA LEU A 211 -16.14 -7.41 -7.62
C LEU A 211 -14.94 -7.60 -8.55
N TYR A 212 -14.01 -8.49 -8.18
CA TYR A 212 -12.78 -8.81 -8.89
C TYR A 212 -12.62 -10.33 -9.10
N PRO A 213 -13.53 -11.01 -9.82
CA PRO A 213 -13.50 -12.48 -9.94
C PRO A 213 -12.24 -13.02 -10.63
N ASN A 214 -11.67 -12.26 -11.57
CA ASN A 214 -10.51 -12.68 -12.38
C ASN A 214 -9.25 -11.84 -12.12
N SER A 215 -9.28 -10.96 -11.13
CA SER A 215 -8.14 -10.07 -10.84
C SER A 215 -7.99 -9.73 -9.36
N GLY A 216 -8.90 -10.21 -8.50
CA GLY A 216 -8.85 -10.02 -7.06
C GLY A 216 -7.93 -11.04 -6.42
N VAL A 217 -7.04 -10.59 -5.55
CA VAL A 217 -6.07 -11.45 -4.85
C VAL A 217 -6.34 -11.36 -3.35
N VAL A 218 -6.58 -12.51 -2.72
CA VAL A 218 -6.75 -12.62 -1.27
C VAL A 218 -5.58 -13.43 -0.72
N LEU A 219 -4.68 -12.76 0.01
CA LEU A 219 -3.56 -13.43 0.66
C LEU A 219 -3.97 -13.78 2.10
N ARG A 220 -3.96 -15.07 2.43
CA ARG A 220 -4.23 -15.59 3.80
C ARG A 220 -2.92 -16.05 4.48
N PRO A 221 -2.08 -15.13 4.95
CA PRO A 221 -0.90 -15.51 5.74
C PRO A 221 -1.32 -16.09 7.09
N ALA A 222 -0.43 -16.89 7.67
CA ALA A 222 -0.45 -17.20 9.10
C ALA A 222 0.13 -16.01 9.90
N PHE A 223 0.79 -16.28 11.03
CA PHE A 223 1.50 -15.24 11.77
C PHE A 223 2.58 -14.58 10.89
N ILE A 224 2.55 -13.25 10.81
CA ILE A 224 3.51 -12.47 10.04
C ILE A 224 4.60 -11.98 10.99
N TYR A 225 5.84 -12.36 10.74
CA TYR A 225 6.99 -11.95 11.55
C TYR A 225 7.97 -11.08 10.76
N GLY A 226 8.79 -10.32 11.47
CA GLY A 226 9.76 -9.42 10.88
C GLY A 226 10.06 -8.24 11.79
N ARG A 227 10.94 -7.35 11.34
CA ARG A 227 11.42 -6.22 12.12
C ARG A 227 10.79 -4.93 11.64
N ARG A 228 10.19 -4.15 12.54
CA ARG A 228 9.80 -2.76 12.29
C ARG A 228 10.76 -1.84 13.03
N ARG A 229 11.39 -0.91 12.31
CA ARG A 229 12.18 0.17 12.92
C ARG A 229 11.24 1.35 13.16
N VAL A 230 11.06 1.74 14.42
CA VAL A 230 10.38 2.98 14.80
C VAL A 230 11.35 3.73 15.70
N ASP A 231 11.71 4.96 15.33
CA ASP A 231 12.57 5.86 16.12
C ASP A 231 13.92 5.26 16.57
N GLY A 232 14.58 4.47 15.70
CA GLY A 232 15.91 3.91 15.94
C GLY A 232 15.94 2.62 16.79
N PHE A 233 14.81 2.19 17.33
CA PHE A 233 14.68 0.93 18.06
C PHE A 233 14.08 -0.17 17.18
N GLU A 234 14.67 -1.36 17.22
CA GLU A 234 14.12 -2.56 16.58
C GLU A 234 12.99 -3.10 17.47
N ILE A 235 11.73 -2.86 17.06
CA ILE A 235 10.58 -3.41 17.78
C ILE A 235 10.15 -4.66 16.99
N PRO A 236 10.52 -5.88 17.44
CA PRO A 236 9.80 -7.07 17.01
C PRO A 236 8.35 -6.91 17.46
N LEU A 237 7.41 -7.11 16.54
CA LEU A 237 5.98 -7.03 16.81
C LEU A 237 5.43 -8.19 17.65
N ASP A 238 6.31 -8.98 18.29
CA ASP A 238 5.96 -9.87 19.40
C ASP A 238 5.41 -9.07 20.62
N LEU A 239 5.56 -7.74 20.64
CA LEU A 239 5.33 -6.86 21.78
C LEU A 239 4.35 -5.70 21.50
N ILE A 240 3.19 -5.94 20.88
CA ILE A 240 2.09 -4.94 20.86
C ILE A 240 0.85 -5.46 21.61
N GLY A 241 0.83 -5.15 22.92
CA GLY A 241 -0.39 -4.88 23.71
C GLY A 241 -1.09 -6.05 24.41
N GLU A 242 -1.77 -5.71 25.50
CA GLU A 242 -2.61 -6.57 26.36
C GLU A 242 -3.77 -7.37 25.70
N PRO A 243 -4.21 -7.12 24.44
CA PRO A 243 -5.10 -8.06 23.74
C PRO A 243 -4.39 -9.30 23.20
N TRP A 244 -3.09 -9.20 22.88
CA TRP A 244 -2.31 -10.30 22.31
C TRP A 244 -1.98 -11.36 23.36
N GLU A 245 -1.69 -10.96 24.59
CA GLU A 245 -1.54 -11.91 25.70
C GLU A 245 -2.78 -12.76 25.89
N LYS A 246 -3.99 -12.24 25.64
CA LYS A 246 -5.22 -13.04 25.75
C LYS A 246 -5.37 -14.03 24.61
N ILE A 247 -5.02 -13.64 23.39
CA ILE A 247 -5.03 -14.53 22.22
C ILE A 247 -3.96 -15.61 22.38
N LEU A 248 -2.74 -15.24 22.78
CA LEU A 248 -1.65 -16.16 23.09
C LEU A 248 -1.96 -17.06 24.29
N ARG A 249 -2.52 -16.54 25.39
CA ARG A 249 -2.93 -17.37 26.52
C ARG A 249 -4.10 -18.29 26.15
N ALA A 250 -5.01 -17.86 25.27
CA ALA A 250 -6.07 -18.71 24.76
C ALA A 250 -5.51 -19.82 23.87
N THR A 251 -4.55 -19.52 23.00
CA THR A 251 -3.86 -20.55 22.22
C THR A 251 -2.97 -21.43 23.09
N GLU A 252 -2.22 -20.91 24.05
CA GLU A 252 -1.39 -21.67 25.00
C GLU A 252 -2.22 -22.58 25.92
N SER A 253 -3.34 -22.09 26.45
CA SER A 253 -4.22 -22.91 27.30
C SER A 253 -4.89 -24.03 26.50
N PHE A 254 -5.10 -23.81 25.21
CA PHE A 254 -5.61 -24.81 24.27
C PHE A 254 -4.53 -25.79 23.78
N THR A 255 -3.28 -25.35 23.61
CA THR A 255 -2.17 -26.20 23.17
C THR A 255 -1.52 -27.00 24.30
N ARG A 256 -1.64 -26.57 25.57
CA ARG A 256 -1.16 -27.32 26.75
C ARG A 256 -1.64 -28.79 26.80
N PRO A 257 -2.93 -29.12 26.60
CA PRO A 257 -3.37 -30.52 26.55
C PRO A 257 -2.97 -31.27 25.26
N LEU A 258 -2.61 -30.54 24.19
CA LEU A 258 -2.23 -31.13 22.89
C LEU A 258 -0.72 -31.42 22.79
N ASN A 259 0.11 -30.74 23.59
CA ASN A 259 1.56 -30.99 23.70
C ASN A 259 1.90 -32.37 24.30
N ALA A 260 0.91 -33.09 24.84
CA ALA A 260 1.09 -34.42 25.44
C ALA A 260 0.85 -35.59 24.45
N LEU A 261 0.51 -35.32 23.19
CA LEU A 261 0.22 -36.35 22.18
C LEU A 261 1.46 -36.63 21.30
N PRO A 262 1.99 -37.86 21.30
CA PRO A 262 3.12 -38.24 20.47
C PRO A 262 2.61 -38.68 19.08
N ALA A 263 2.28 -37.71 18.21
CA ALA A 263 2.21 -37.90 16.75
C ALA A 263 1.83 -36.58 16.07
N SER A 264 2.79 -36.04 15.31
CA SER A 264 2.64 -35.14 14.15
C SER A 264 1.23 -34.92 13.60
N ASP A 265 0.79 -33.65 13.51
CA ASP A 265 -0.26 -33.07 12.62
C ASP A 265 -1.33 -32.17 13.27
N LEU A 266 -1.15 -31.71 14.51
CA LEU A 266 -1.91 -30.55 15.01
C LEU A 266 -1.18 -29.25 14.61
N VAL A 267 -1.22 -29.01 13.29
CA VAL A 267 -0.45 -28.04 12.50
C VAL A 267 -0.58 -26.61 13.02
N LEU A 268 0.46 -26.11 13.68
CA LEU A 268 0.76 -24.68 13.72
C LEU A 268 1.14 -24.27 12.29
N VAL A 269 0.28 -23.52 11.59
CA VAL A 269 0.58 -23.05 10.23
C VAL A 269 1.88 -22.23 10.26
N PRO A 270 2.88 -22.55 9.44
CA PRO A 270 4.21 -21.97 9.57
C PRO A 270 4.15 -20.45 9.35
N PRO A 271 4.87 -19.65 10.15
CA PRO A 271 4.82 -18.21 10.05
C PRO A 271 5.39 -17.73 8.70
N VAL A 272 4.95 -16.55 8.27
CA VAL A 272 5.35 -15.91 7.01
C VAL A 272 6.17 -14.67 7.31
N SER A 273 7.32 -14.52 6.65
CA SER A 273 8.12 -13.30 6.76
C SER A 273 7.37 -12.14 6.12
N VAL A 274 7.35 -10.98 6.77
CA VAL A 274 6.75 -9.75 6.21
C VAL A 274 7.35 -9.39 4.84
N ASN A 275 8.62 -9.71 4.62
CA ASN A 275 9.29 -9.48 3.33
C ASN A 275 8.78 -10.42 2.25
N ASP A 276 8.52 -11.70 2.58
CA ASP A 276 7.97 -12.64 1.62
C ASP A 276 6.54 -12.25 1.26
N LEU A 277 5.73 -11.87 2.25
CA LEU A 277 4.39 -11.35 1.99
C LEU A 277 4.42 -10.09 1.11
N ALA A 278 5.36 -9.18 1.35
CA ALA A 278 5.53 -7.98 0.53
C ALA A 278 5.93 -8.33 -0.92
N LEU A 279 6.83 -9.28 -1.12
CA LEU A 279 7.22 -9.75 -2.45
C LEU A 279 6.09 -10.49 -3.16
N ALA A 280 5.25 -11.24 -2.44
CA ALA A 280 4.06 -11.87 -3.00
C ALA A 280 3.04 -10.83 -3.48
N VAL A 281 2.87 -9.72 -2.76
CA VAL A 281 2.06 -8.58 -3.22
C VAL A 281 2.66 -7.96 -4.47
N VAL A 282 3.98 -7.75 -4.51
CA VAL A 282 4.64 -7.25 -5.73
C VAL A 282 4.45 -8.21 -6.91
N ASN A 283 4.53 -9.53 -6.69
CA ASN A 283 4.24 -10.52 -7.72
C ASN A 283 2.82 -10.36 -8.25
N ALA A 284 1.84 -10.23 -7.34
CA ALA A 284 0.44 -10.05 -7.69
C ALA A 284 0.19 -8.79 -8.53
N VAL A 285 0.94 -7.71 -8.31
CA VAL A 285 0.83 -6.48 -9.12
C VAL A 285 1.30 -6.71 -10.57
N ARG A 286 2.29 -7.58 -10.78
CA ARG A 286 2.92 -7.82 -12.10
C ARG A 286 2.31 -8.96 -12.89
N ASP A 287 1.85 -9.97 -12.16
CA ASP A 287 1.30 -11.20 -12.72
C ASP A 287 -0.21 -11.06 -12.83
N ASP A 288 -0.70 -10.75 -14.03
CA ASP A 288 -2.13 -10.62 -14.29
C ASP A 288 -2.89 -11.94 -14.07
N ASP A 289 -2.21 -13.09 -14.17
CA ASP A 289 -2.80 -14.43 -13.95
C ASP A 289 -2.88 -14.78 -12.45
N MET A 290 -2.30 -13.96 -11.58
CA MET A 290 -2.42 -14.11 -10.13
C MET A 290 -3.75 -13.50 -9.65
N PHE A 291 -4.75 -14.36 -9.42
CA PHE A 291 -6.05 -14.05 -8.81
C PHE A 291 -6.60 -15.21 -7.97
N GLY A 292 -7.55 -14.94 -7.08
CA GLY A 292 -8.13 -15.90 -6.15
C GLY A 292 -7.53 -15.85 -4.74
N ILE A 293 -7.70 -16.95 -3.98
CA ILE A 293 -7.24 -17.07 -2.60
C ILE A 293 -5.90 -17.81 -2.56
N PHE A 294 -4.93 -17.24 -1.84
CA PHE A 294 -3.58 -17.79 -1.69
C PHE A 294 -3.33 -18.20 -0.24
N THR A 295 -2.96 -19.47 -0.07
CA THR A 295 -2.53 -20.04 1.22
C THR A 295 -1.10 -19.65 1.56
N VAL A 296 -0.65 -20.00 2.78
CA VAL A 296 0.71 -19.71 3.25
C VAL A 296 1.80 -20.18 2.31
N ASP A 297 1.69 -21.39 1.77
CA ASP A 297 2.73 -21.94 0.89
C ASP A 297 2.72 -21.28 -0.48
N GLN A 298 1.54 -20.95 -1.01
CA GLN A 298 1.41 -20.21 -2.26
C GLN A 298 1.94 -18.78 -2.13
N ILE A 299 1.79 -18.13 -0.96
CA ILE A 299 2.41 -16.84 -0.68
C ILE A 299 3.94 -16.94 -0.75
N LYS A 300 4.53 -17.98 -0.14
CA LYS A 300 5.99 -18.19 -0.18
C LYS A 300 6.49 -18.47 -1.60
N GLN A 301 5.74 -19.24 -2.38
CA GLN A 301 6.05 -19.50 -3.79
C GLN A 301 5.98 -18.23 -4.64
N ALA A 302 4.91 -17.44 -4.51
CA ALA A 302 4.77 -16.16 -5.20
C ALA A 302 5.92 -15.19 -4.84
N ALA A 303 6.35 -15.18 -3.57
CA ALA A 303 7.50 -14.39 -3.14
C ALA A 303 8.81 -14.84 -3.79
N ALA A 304 9.02 -16.15 -3.96
CA ALA A 304 10.22 -16.71 -4.56
C ALA A 304 10.40 -16.28 -6.03
N ASN A 305 9.30 -16.17 -6.79
CA ASN A 305 9.31 -15.75 -8.20
C ASN A 305 9.85 -14.33 -8.41
N VAL A 306 9.80 -13.47 -7.38
CA VAL A 306 10.25 -12.07 -7.45
C VAL A 306 11.67 -11.88 -6.92
N LYS A 307 12.22 -12.85 -6.18
CA LYS A 307 13.59 -12.78 -5.62
C LYS A 307 14.68 -12.99 -6.66
N VAL A 308 14.34 -13.57 -7.80
CA VAL A 308 15.24 -13.87 -8.92
C VAL A 308 15.63 -12.61 -9.67
#